data_AF-A0A9N7MLT8-F1
#
_entry.id   AF-A0A9N7MLT8-F1
#
_cell.length_a   1.000
_cell.length_b   1.000
_cell.length_c   1.000
_cell.angle_alpha   90.00
_cell.angle_beta   90.00
_cell.angle_gamma   90.00
#
_symmetry.space_group_name_H-M   'P 1'
#
loop_
_entity.id
_entity.type
_entity.pdbx_description
1 polymer ?
#
loop_
_entity_poly.entity_id
_entity_poly.type
_entity_poly.pdbx_seq_one_letter_code
_entity_poly.pdbx_strand_id
1 'polypeptide(L)'
;AGGQAHVYTITHEEAARNAGTMSGMLSISHVPVFALCDTGATHSFIFSCCLEALSIGTVHTCDHLEVSLASGKIIISDSVVRNLPISIGGRVLEAN
;
A
#
# COMPACT_ATOMS: atom_id res chain seq x y z
N ALA A 1 -7.90 16.00 11.99
CA ALA A 1 -8.41 16.62 10.76
C ALA A 1 -8.39 15.57 9.67
N GLY A 2 -9.51 15.31 8.98
CA GLY A 2 -9.59 14.24 7.98
C GLY A 2 -8.76 14.52 6.73
N GLY A 3 -8.03 13.51 6.25
CA GLY A 3 -7.22 13.57 5.03
C GLY A 3 -7.84 12.73 3.91
N GLN A 4 -7.65 13.14 2.66
CA GLN A 4 -8.10 12.40 1.49
C GLN A 4 -6.92 11.71 0.81
N ALA A 5 -7.09 10.44 0.46
CA ALA A 5 -6.12 9.67 -0.30
C ALA A 5 -6.78 8.94 -1.47
N HIS A 6 -6.00 8.66 -2.50
CA HIS A 6 -6.44 7.96 -3.70
C HIS A 6 -5.50 6.81 -3.98
N VAL A 7 -6.04 5.68 -4.41
CA VAL A 7 -5.28 4.47 -4.77
C VAL A 7 -5.89 3.84 -5.99
N TYR A 8 -5.07 3.51 -6.97
CA TYR A 8 -5.49 2.66 -8.05
C TYR A 8 -5.28 1.19 -7.63
N THR A 9 -6.35 0.53 -7.16
CA THR A 9 -6.36 -0.94 -7.04
C THR A 9 -6.49 -1.52 -8.43
N ILE A 10 -5.36 -1.89 -9.01
CA ILE A 10 -5.27 -2.42 -10.36
C ILE A 10 -4.91 -3.90 -10.26
N THR A 11 -5.61 -4.80 -10.96
CA THR A 11 -5.17 -6.20 -11.06
C THR A 11 -3.82 -6.29 -11.79
N HIS A 12 -3.09 -7.39 -11.63
CA HIS A 12 -1.81 -7.58 -12.35
C HIS A 12 -1.96 -7.38 -13.87
N GLU A 13 -3.09 -7.82 -14.45
CA GLU A 13 -3.39 -7.68 -15.89
C GLU A 13 -3.75 -6.25 -16.30
N GLU A 14 -4.36 -5.48 -15.41
CA GLU A 14 -4.65 -4.08 -15.66
C GLU A 14 -3.42 -3.19 -15.42
N ALA A 15 -2.50 -3.59 -14.51
CA ALA A 15 -1.27 -2.86 -14.23
C ALA A 15 -0.33 -2.95 -15.43
N ALA A 16 -0.25 -4.12 -16.07
CA ALA A 16 0.47 -4.32 -17.33
C ALA A 16 -0.08 -3.46 -18.49
N ARG A 17 -1.32 -2.96 -18.40
CA ARG A 17 -1.98 -2.14 -19.43
C ARG A 17 -1.96 -0.64 -19.14
N ASN A 18 -1.62 -0.23 -17.92
CA ASN A 18 -1.60 1.18 -17.51
C ASN A 18 -0.16 1.72 -17.49
N ALA A 19 0.12 2.70 -18.35
CA ALA A 19 1.46 3.30 -18.50
C ALA A 19 1.98 4.03 -17.24
N GLY A 20 1.13 4.28 -16.24
CA GLY A 20 1.47 4.94 -14.98
C GLY A 20 1.70 4.01 -13.79
N THR A 21 1.62 2.69 -13.97
CA THR A 21 1.72 1.73 -12.87
C THR A 21 2.77 0.68 -13.18
N MET A 22 3.78 0.56 -12.33
CA MET A 22 4.75 -0.53 -12.41
C MET A 22 4.40 -1.56 -11.32
N SER A 23 4.36 -2.84 -11.66
CA SER A 23 4.21 -3.90 -10.67
C SER A 23 5.52 -4.65 -10.46
N GLY A 24 5.70 -5.20 -9.27
CA GLY A 24 6.91 -5.96 -8.95
C GLY A 24 6.85 -6.62 -7.59
N MET A 25 7.92 -7.36 -7.29
CA MET A 25 8.12 -7.95 -5.98
C MET A 25 8.95 -6.99 -5.12
N LEU A 26 8.46 -6.69 -3.93
CA LEU A 26 9.24 -6.12 -2.84
C LEU A 26 9.27 -7.13 -1.68
N SER A 27 10.14 -6.93 -0.69
CA SER A 27 10.11 -7.73 0.53
C SER A 27 9.72 -6.88 1.72
N ILE A 28 8.79 -7.39 2.51
CA ILE A 28 8.42 -6.85 3.83
C ILE A 28 8.96 -7.84 4.86
N SER A 29 9.85 -7.40 5.74
CA SER A 29 10.45 -8.29 6.76
C SER A 29 11.01 -9.59 6.17
N HIS A 30 11.71 -9.49 5.04
CA HIS A 30 12.27 -10.61 4.26
C HIS A 30 11.25 -11.54 3.58
N VAL A 31 9.95 -11.25 3.66
CA VAL A 31 8.90 -12.00 2.95
C VAL A 31 8.57 -11.29 1.64
N PRO A 32 8.69 -11.96 0.49
CA PRO A 32 8.37 -11.37 -0.80
C PRO A 32 6.86 -11.15 -0.92
N VAL A 33 6.47 -9.94 -1.30
CA VAL A 33 5.08 -9.53 -1.55
C VAL A 33 4.99 -8.85 -2.91
N PHE A 34 3.86 -9.07 -3.57
CA PHE A 34 3.52 -8.39 -4.80
C PHE A 34 3.03 -6.97 -4.49
N ALA A 35 3.60 -5.98 -5.16
CA ALA A 35 3.26 -4.58 -4.95
C ALA A 35 3.03 -3.85 -6.28
N LEU A 36 2.16 -2.83 -6.21
CA LEU A 36 1.94 -1.85 -7.27
C LEU A 36 2.66 -0.56 -6.89
N CYS A 37 3.56 -0.11 -7.75
CA CYS A 37 4.10 1.24 -7.71
C CYS A 37 3.15 2.15 -8.49
N ASP A 38 2.34 2.89 -7.74
CA ASP A 38 1.34 3.83 -8.23
C ASP A 38 1.80 5.26 -7.91
N THR A 39 2.28 5.99 -8.92
CA THR A 39 2.73 7.38 -8.74
C THR A 39 1.57 8.34 -8.48
N GLY A 40 0.32 7.91 -8.68
CA GLY A 40 -0.89 8.67 -8.37
C GLY A 40 -1.34 8.53 -6.92
N ALA A 41 -0.77 7.59 -6.15
CA ALA A 41 -1.11 7.39 -4.76
C ALA A 41 -0.38 8.38 -3.85
N THR A 42 -1.12 9.02 -2.94
CA THR A 42 -0.54 9.94 -1.94
C THR A 42 0.05 9.21 -0.74
N HIS A 43 -0.38 7.97 -0.50
CA HIS A 43 0.07 7.11 0.59
C HIS A 43 0.29 5.69 0.07
N SER A 44 1.11 4.91 0.75
CA SER A 44 1.22 3.47 0.48
C SER A 44 0.12 2.70 1.20
N PHE A 45 -0.45 1.70 0.52
CA PHE A 45 -1.51 0.85 1.06
C PHE A 45 -1.15 -0.62 0.97
N ILE A 46 -1.60 -1.37 1.96
CA ILE A 46 -1.39 -2.81 2.04
C ILE A 46 -2.71 -3.46 2.45
N PHE A 47 -3.03 -4.61 1.84
CA PHE A 47 -4.20 -5.37 2.22
C PHE A 47 -4.04 -5.94 3.63
N SER A 48 -5.11 -5.91 4.43
CA SER A 48 -5.10 -6.47 5.79
C SER A 48 -4.71 -7.95 5.82
N CYS A 49 -5.14 -8.73 4.84
CA CYS A 49 -4.76 -10.14 4.73
C CYS A 49 -3.25 -10.34 4.53
N CYS A 50 -2.55 -9.40 3.89
CA CYS A 50 -1.08 -9.42 3.82
C CYS A 50 -0.46 -9.17 5.19
N LEU A 51 -1.00 -8.25 5.98
CA LEU A 51 -0.51 -7.99 7.34
C LEU A 51 -0.72 -9.20 8.26
N GLU A 52 -1.89 -9.84 8.19
CA GLU A 52 -2.20 -11.06 8.92
C GLU A 52 -1.22 -12.19 8.56
N ALA A 53 -0.99 -12.42 7.26
CA ALA A 53 -0.05 -13.44 6.80
C ALA A 53 1.40 -13.18 7.26
N LEU A 54 1.77 -11.92 7.45
CA LEU A 54 3.08 -11.50 7.92
C LEU A 54 3.17 -11.35 9.45
N SER A 55 2.07 -11.56 10.17
CA SER A 55 1.97 -11.31 11.62
C SER A 55 2.40 -9.88 12.02
N ILE A 56 2.05 -8.88 11.20
CA ILE A 56 2.36 -7.47 11.42
C ILE A 56 1.15 -6.77 12.06
N GLY A 57 1.37 -6.11 13.19
CA GLY A 57 0.36 -5.29 13.86
C GLY A 57 0.19 -3.91 13.24
N THR A 58 -0.98 -3.32 13.43
CA THR A 58 -1.29 -1.92 13.09
C THR A 58 -1.41 -1.07 14.34
N VAL A 59 -1.33 0.25 14.17
CA VAL A 59 -1.61 1.24 15.21
C VAL A 59 -2.81 2.07 14.77
N HIS A 60 -3.84 2.16 15.60
CA HIS A 60 -4.98 3.05 15.36
C HIS A 60 -4.56 4.52 15.43
N THR A 61 -5.06 5.30 14.49
CA THR A 61 -4.88 6.75 14.43
C THR A 61 -6.18 7.46 14.80
N CYS A 62 -6.07 8.62 15.45
CA CYS A 62 -7.24 9.45 15.74
C CYS A 62 -7.86 10.08 14.48
N ASP A 63 -7.06 10.19 13.41
CA ASP A 63 -7.52 10.64 12.10
C ASP A 63 -7.88 9.44 11.23
N HIS A 64 -8.90 9.63 10.39
CA HIS A 64 -9.28 8.68 9.34
C HIS A 64 -8.85 9.21 7.97
N LEU A 65 -8.48 8.27 7.11
CA LEU A 65 -8.13 8.51 5.72
C LEU A 65 -9.24 7.93 4.84
N GLU A 66 -9.87 8.79 4.05
CA GLU A 66 -10.80 8.35 3.02
C GLU A 66 -10.02 8.00 1.75
N VAL A 67 -10.08 6.74 1.35
CA VAL A 67 -9.33 6.17 0.24
C VAL A 67 -10.29 5.92 -0.92
N SER A 68 -10.20 6.74 -1.97
CA SER A 68 -10.94 6.52 -3.21
C SER A 68 -10.21 5.49 -4.06
N LEU A 69 -10.89 4.38 -4.36
CA LEU A 69 -10.44 3.37 -5.31
C LEU A 69 -10.79 3.75 -6.74
N ALA A 70 -10.05 3.19 -7.71
CA ALA A 70 -10.34 3.34 -9.14
C ALA A 70 -11.77 2.90 -9.53
N SER A 71 -12.37 1.98 -8.77
CA SER A 71 -13.76 1.56 -8.94
C SER A 71 -14.80 2.60 -8.49
N GLY A 72 -14.36 3.73 -7.94
CA GLY A 72 -15.22 4.73 -7.30
C GLY A 72 -15.63 4.38 -5.87
N LYS A 73 -15.25 3.19 -5.37
CA LYS A 73 -15.50 2.81 -3.98
C LYS A 73 -14.61 3.62 -3.04
N ILE A 74 -15.17 4.07 -1.93
CA ILE A 74 -14.42 4.71 -0.84
C ILE A 74 -14.19 3.67 0.27
N ILE A 75 -12.95 3.58 0.74
CA ILE A 75 -12.56 2.80 1.93
C ILE A 75 -12.08 3.78 2.99
N ILE A 76 -12.52 3.60 4.23
CA ILE A 76 -12.01 4.37 5.36
C ILE A 76 -10.92 3.55 6.04
N SER A 77 -9.76 4.16 6.23
CA SER A 77 -8.66 3.57 7.01
C SER A 77 -8.34 4.47 8.19
N ASP A 78 -8.31 3.90 9.39
CA ASP A 78 -7.97 4.56 10.66
C ASP A 78 -6.76 3.89 11.33
N SER A 79 -6.02 3.10 10.56
CA SER A 79 -4.99 2.20 11.06
C SER A 79 -3.77 2.28 10.16
N VAL A 80 -2.60 2.47 10.76
CA VAL A 80 -1.34 2.59 10.03
C VAL A 80 -0.33 1.55 10.51
N VAL A 81 0.57 1.16 9.62
CA VAL A 81 1.78 0.44 10.00
C VAL A 81 2.93 1.44 9.97
N ARG A 82 3.78 1.43 11.01
CA ARG A 82 4.94 2.32 11.14
C ARG A 82 6.22 1.51 11.23
N ASN A 83 7.32 2.10 10.79
CA ASN A 83 8.67 1.53 10.90
C ASN A 83 8.76 0.12 10.28
N LEU A 84 8.06 -0.10 9.18
CA LEU A 84 8.07 -1.38 8.48
C LEU A 84 9.18 -1.37 7.42
N PRO A 85 10.27 -2.13 7.61
CA PRO A 85 11.35 -2.17 6.63
C PRO A 85 10.87 -2.84 5.35
N ILE A 86 10.96 -2.11 4.26
CA ILE A 86 10.67 -2.59 2.91
C ILE A 86 11.97 -2.69 2.15
N SER A 87 12.19 -3.76 1.39
CA SER A 87 13.36 -3.84 0.50
C SER A 87 13.00 -4.11 -0.95
N ILE A 88 13.69 -3.44 -1.86
CA ILE A 88 13.57 -3.61 -3.31
C ILE A 88 14.95 -3.93 -3.87
N GLY A 89 15.11 -5.07 -4.55
CA GLY A 89 16.40 -5.49 -5.10
C GLY A 89 17.53 -5.58 -4.05
N GLY A 90 17.20 -5.97 -2.82
CA GLY A 90 18.16 -6.07 -1.70
C GLY A 90 18.52 -4.75 -1.03
N ARG A 91 17.91 -3.62 -1.43
CA ARG A 91 18.08 -2.31 -0.77
C ARG A 91 16.90 -2.04 0.14
N VAL A 92 17.17 -1.76 1.41
CA VAL A 92 16.15 -1.34 2.38
C VAL A 92 15.77 0.11 2.14
N LEU A 93 14.47 0.38 2.07
CA LEU A 93 13.85 1.68 1.97
C LEU A 93 13.09 1.94 3.28
N GLU A 94 13.34 3.08 3.89
CA GLU A 94 12.59 3.55 5.06
C GLU A 94 11.55 4.58 4.62
N ALA A 95 10.35 4.51 5.21
CA ALA A 95 9.35 5.55 5.03
C ALA A 95 9.71 6.75 5.91
N ASN A 96 9.63 7.97 5.34
CA ASN A 96 9.83 9.23 6.08
C ASN A 96 8.64 9.58 6.97
#